data_AF-A0A2C9TRJ1-F1
#
_entry.id   AF-A0A2C9TRJ1-F1
#
_cell.length_a   1.000
_cell.length_b   1.000
_cell.length_c   1.000
_cell.angle_alpha   90.00
_cell.angle_beta   90.00
_cell.angle_gamma   90.00
#
_symmetry.space_group_name_H-M   'P 1'
#
loop_
_entity.id
_entity.type
_entity.pdbx_description
1 polymer ?
#
loop_
_entity_poly.entity_id
_entity_poly.type
_entity_poly.pdbx_seq_one_letter_code
_entity_poly.pdbx_strand_id
1 'polypeptide(L)' 'MTEVKIKTISDRVYYTTTDLASDDYINLVMNLVIEDFLPVKDVFNNEVWVKRDEIESFTFIKEANDD' A
#
# COMPACT_ATOMS: atom_id res chain seq x y z
N MET A 1 -5.41 7.50 -10.52
CA MET A 1 -5.03 6.42 -9.61
C MET A 1 -3.56 6.57 -9.25
N THR A 2 -3.22 6.48 -7.97
CA THR A 2 -1.83 6.59 -7.47
C THR A 2 -1.34 5.19 -7.11
N GLU A 3 -0.15 4.82 -7.57
CA GLU A 3 0.49 3.58 -7.13
C GLU A 3 1.11 3.80 -5.74
N VAL A 4 0.93 2.83 -4.86
CA VAL A 4 1.47 2.83 -3.51
C VAL A 4 2.37 1.63 -3.35
N LYS A 5 3.67 1.89 -3.18
CA LYS A 5 4.65 0.89 -2.78
C LYS A 5 4.66 0.78 -1.25
N ILE A 6 4.54 -0.45 -0.76
CA ILE A 6 4.50 -0.79 0.65
C ILE A 6 5.75 -1.61 0.97
N LYS A 7 6.56 -1.12 1.91
CA LYS A 7 7.69 -1.87 2.44
C LYS A 7 7.33 -2.43 3.80
N THR A 8 7.68 -3.68 4.04
CA THR A 8 7.49 -4.36 5.32
C THR A 8 8.77 -4.38 6.15
N ILE A 9 8.65 -4.61 7.45
CA ILE A 9 9.78 -4.80 8.39
C ILE A 9 10.68 -5.99 7.99
N SER A 10 10.12 -6.97 7.26
CA SER A 10 10.83 -8.12 6.68
C SER A 10 11.55 -7.78 5.35
N ASP A 11 11.68 -6.50 5.02
CA ASP A 11 12.24 -5.95 3.77
C ASP A 11 11.50 -6.38 2.49
N ARG A 12 10.31 -6.97 2.61
CA ARG A 12 9.48 -7.31 1.45
C ARG A 12 8.76 -6.08 0.91
N VAL A 13 8.62 -6.05 -0.41
CA VAL A 13 7.98 -4.96 -1.14
C VAL A 13 6.70 -5.47 -1.79
N TYR A 14 5.65 -4.68 -1.63
CA TYR A 14 4.34 -4.90 -2.21
C TYR A 14 3.81 -3.62 -2.86
N TYR A 15 2.78 -3.75 -3.67
CA TYR A 15 2.19 -2.67 -4.44
C TYR A 15 0.68 -2.70 -4.32
N THR A 16 0.06 -1.54 -4.27
CA THR A 16 -1.39 -1.40 -4.39
C THR A 16 -1.70 -0.08 -5.06
N THR A 17 -2.95 0.17 -5.39
CA THR A 17 -3.38 1.40 -6.02
C THR A 17 -4.48 2.04 -5.21
N THR A 18 -4.49 3.37 -5.18
CA THR A 18 -5.52 4.14 -4.48
C THR A 18 -5.87 5.41 -5.25
N ASP A 19 -7.14 5.80 -5.17
CA ASP A 19 -7.61 7.11 -5.64
C ASP A 19 -7.71 8.13 -4.49
N LEU A 20 -7.37 7.72 -3.26
CA LEU A 20 -7.32 8.61 -2.10
C LEU A 20 -6.03 9.44 -2.09
N ALA A 21 -6.10 10.60 -1.44
CA ALA A 21 -4.88 11.33 -1.07
C ALA A 21 -4.04 10.49 -0.10
N SER A 22 -2.74 10.76 -0.04
CA SER A 22 -1.79 9.97 0.76
C SER A 22 -2.19 9.86 2.23
N ASP A 23 -2.57 10.99 2.85
CA ASP A 23 -2.97 11.04 4.25
C ASP A 23 -4.27 10.28 4.51
N ASP A 24 -5.27 10.43 3.62
CA ASP A 24 -6.54 9.70 3.73
C ASP A 24 -6.34 8.19 3.58
N TYR A 25 -5.47 7.77 2.65
CA TYR A 25 -5.14 6.37 2.46
C TYR A 25 -4.45 5.78 3.69
N ILE A 26 -3.44 6.46 4.23
CA ILE A 26 -2.75 5.99 5.45
C ILE A 26 -3.74 5.92 6.61
N ASN A 27 -4.58 6.94 6.77
CA ASN A 27 -5.57 6.99 7.85
C ASN A 27 -6.57 5.84 7.72
N LEU A 28 -7.04 5.54 6.51
CA LEU A 28 -7.89 4.38 6.22
C LEU A 28 -7.20 3.08 6.61
N VAL A 29 -5.97 2.84 6.14
CA VAL A 29 -5.22 1.61 6.43
C VAL A 29 -4.96 1.44 7.93
N MET A 30 -4.68 2.53 8.64
CA MET A 30 -4.45 2.51 10.08
C MET A 30 -5.72 2.32 10.92
N ASN A 31 -6.88 2.80 10.43
CA ASN A 31 -8.16 2.74 11.15
C ASN A 31 -9.10 1.60 10.68
N LEU A 32 -8.64 0.68 9.84
CA LEU A 32 -9.41 -0.52 9.51
C LEU A 32 -9.63 -1.34 10.80
N VAL A 33 -10.85 -1.26 11.32
CA VAL A 33 -11.28 -1.87 12.60
C VAL A 33 -11.40 -3.40 12.49
N ILE A 34 -11.52 -3.93 11.27
CA ILE A 34 -12.00 -5.30 11.03
C ILE A 34 -10.91 -6.20 10.42
N GLU A 35 -9.95 -5.64 9.68
CA GLU A 35 -8.92 -6.42 8.99
C GLU A 35 -7.53 -5.90 9.34
N ASP A 36 -6.78 -6.70 10.10
CA ASP A 36 -5.33 -6.51 10.30
C ASP A 36 -4.53 -6.76 9.02
N PHE A 37 -5.19 -7.06 7.90
CA PHE A 37 -4.57 -7.41 6.63
C PHE A 37 -5.00 -6.44 5.53
N LEU A 38 -4.03 -6.06 4.71
CA LEU A 38 -4.21 -5.21 3.54
C LEU A 38 -4.03 -6.06 2.26
N PRO A 39 -5.00 -6.07 1.34
CA PRO A 39 -4.81 -6.70 0.04
C PRO A 39 -3.84 -5.87 -0.80
N VAL A 40 -2.80 -6.52 -1.29
CA VAL A 40 -1.72 -5.92 -2.09
C VAL A 40 -1.26 -6.90 -3.16
N LYS A 41 -0.45 -6.43 -4.09
CA LYS A 41 0.23 -7.23 -5.11
C LYS A 41 1.70 -7.37 -4.76
N ASP A 42 2.25 -8.56 -4.94
CA ASP A 42 3.70 -8.74 -4.87
C ASP A 42 4.38 -8.31 -6.19
N VAL A 43 5.72 -8.38 -6.27
CA VAL A 43 6.51 -8.03 -7.46
C VAL A 43 6.16 -8.84 -8.72
N PHE A 44 5.55 -10.00 -8.57
CA PHE A 44 5.04 -10.87 -9.63
C PHE A 44 3.54 -10.66 -9.93
N ASN A 45 2.92 -9.60 -9.39
CA ASN A 45 1.50 -9.26 -9.55
C ASN A 45 0.49 -10.27 -8.96
N ASN A 46 0.89 -11.17 -8.05
CA ASN A 46 -0.09 -12.01 -7.36
C ASN A 46 -0.73 -11.23 -6.22
N GLU A 47 -2.03 -11.44 -6.03
CA GLU A 47 -2.76 -10.87 -4.90
C GLU A 47 -2.38 -11.61 -3.61
N VAL A 48 -1.96 -10.85 -2.62
CA VAL A 48 -1.51 -11.33 -1.32
C VAL A 48 -2.02 -10.39 -0.22
N TRP A 49 -2.12 -10.93 1.00
CA TRP A 49 -2.58 -10.20 2.16
C TRP A 49 -1.40 -9.90 3.09
N VAL A 50 -1.14 -8.63 3.35
CA VAL A 50 -0.04 -8.18 4.23
C VAL A 50 -0.60 -7.70 5.54
N LYS A 51 -0.03 -8.18 6.66
CA LYS A 51 -0.40 -7.67 7.99
C LYS A 51 0.00 -6.21 8.11
N ARG A 52 -0.92 -5.38 8.60
CA ARG A 52 -0.71 -3.97 8.87
C ARG A 52 0.48 -3.73 9.81
N ASP A 53 0.63 -4.54 10.85
CA ASP A 53 1.73 -4.43 11.82
C ASP A 53 3.11 -4.73 11.21
N GLU A 54 3.15 -5.45 10.09
CA GLU A 54 4.39 -5.69 9.33
C GLU A 54 4.76 -4.50 8.43
N ILE A 55 3.88 -3.51 8.24
CA ILE A 55 4.13 -2.38 7.34
C ILE A 55 5.11 -1.40 7.99
N GLU A 56 6.25 -1.20 7.34
CA GLU A 56 7.28 -0.24 7.74
C GLU A 56 7.03 1.14 7.13
N SER A 57 6.70 1.19 5.83
CA SER A 57 6.50 2.47 5.15
C SER A 57 5.62 2.37 3.89
N PHE A 58 5.04 3.51 3.52
CA PHE A 58 4.32 3.74 2.27
C PHE A 58 5.08 4.73 1.40
N THR A 59 5.18 4.45 0.10
CA THR A 59 5.73 5.36 -0.91
C THR A 59 4.69 5.57 -2.00
N PHE A 60 4.24 6.81 -2.18
CA PHE A 60 3.23 7.18 -3.17
C PHE A 60 3.91 7.61 -4.47
N ILE A 61 3.70 6.81 -5.51
CA ILE A 61 4.24 7.02 -6.85
C ILE A 61 3.11 7.62 -7.67
N LYS A 62 3.11 8.95 -7.81
CA LYS A 62 2.24 9.62 -8.77
C LYS A 62 2.75 9.28 -10.16
N GLU A 63 1.86 8.80 -11.03
CA GLU A 63 2.13 8.83 -12.46
C GLU A 63 2.44 10.29 -12.83
N ALA A 64 3.67 10.53 -13.29
CA ALA A 64 3.98 11.78 -13.96
C ALA A 64 3.17 11.77 -15.26
N ASN A 65 2.05 12.51 -15.29
CA ASN A 65 1.48 12.91 -16.56
C ASN A 65 2.53 13.82 -17.22
N ASP A 66 3.27 13.25 -18.16
CA ASP A 66 4.10 13.97 -19.14
C ASP A 66 3.10 14.75 -20.01
N ASP A 67 3.00 16.06 -19.78
CA ASP A 67 2.20 17.04 -20.57
C ASP A 67 3.07 17.69 -21.64
#